data_AF-A0A7X8MGW6-F1
#
_entry.id   AF-A0A7X8MGW6-F1
#
_cell.length_a   1.000
_cell.length_b   1.000
_cell.length_c   1.000
_cell.angle_alpha   90.00
_cell.angle_beta   90.00
_cell.angle_gamma   90.00
#
_symmetry.space_group_name_H-M   'P 1'
#
loop_
_entity.id
_entity.type
_entity.pdbx_description
1 polymer ?
#
loop_
_entity_poly.entity_id
_entity_poly.type
_entity_poly.pdbx_seq_one_letter_code
_entity_poly.pdbx_strand_id
1 'polypeptide(L)'
;MYYSKIKKLEQDISELEDLKSKYSSYQREFEMHQSKRKNTLENVKENRVSAKIVSKYYEGMQQLLTGNDFLNAYNGLDNVKTVINSKIQNMLDEIDSYRAKIRSCNDNISYLKSELRKLLET
;
A
#
# COMPACT_ATOMS: atom_id res chain seq x y z
N MET A 1 -22.99 18.44 0.33
CA MET A 1 -22.28 17.79 1.46
C MET A 1 -21.73 16.40 1.10
N TYR A 2 -22.47 15.49 0.47
CA TYR A 2 -21.91 14.18 0.09
C TYR A 2 -20.84 14.27 -1.01
N TYR A 3 -21.04 15.09 -2.04
CA TYR A 3 -20.03 15.30 -3.09
C TYR A 3 -18.68 15.82 -2.58
N SER A 4 -18.67 16.74 -1.62
CA SER A 4 -17.42 17.24 -1.02
C SER A 4 -16.70 16.17 -0.20
N LYS A 5 -17.46 15.30 0.48
CA LYS A 5 -16.90 14.14 1.19
C LYS A 5 -16.30 13.12 0.24
N ILE A 6 -17.00 12.78 -0.85
CA ILE A 6 -16.50 11.89 -1.90
C ILE A 6 -15.19 12.45 -2.47
N LYS A 7 -15.16 13.73 -2.86
CA LYS A 7 -13.96 14.37 -3.40
C LYS A 7 -12.76 14.31 -2.44
N LYS A 8 -13.00 14.49 -1.13
CA LYS A 8 -11.92 14.40 -0.13
C LYS A 8 -11.39 12.97 -0.02
N LEU A 9 -12.29 11.97 0.03
CA LEU A 9 -11.90 10.55 0.05
C LEU A 9 -11.14 10.15 -1.21
N GLU A 10 -11.57 10.61 -2.39
CA GLU A 10 -10.86 10.37 -3.66
C GLU A 10 -9.44 10.96 -3.65
N GLN A 11 -9.26 12.15 -3.07
CA GLN A 11 -7.94 12.74 -2.88
C GLN A 11 -7.08 11.91 -1.91
N ASP A 12 -7.64 11.54 -0.75
CA ASP A 12 -6.92 10.76 0.27
C ASP A 12 -6.52 9.37 -0.26
N ILE A 13 -7.37 8.74 -1.08
CA ILE A 13 -7.04 7.50 -1.80
C ILE A 13 -5.85 7.71 -2.75
N SER A 14 -5.83 8.81 -3.50
CA SER A 14 -4.70 9.13 -4.39
C SER A 14 -3.40 9.28 -3.62
N GLU A 15 -3.41 9.98 -2.49
CA GLU A 15 -2.23 10.15 -1.63
C GLU A 15 -1.75 8.81 -1.03
N LEU A 16 -2.68 7.91 -0.70
CA LEU A 16 -2.37 6.56 -0.22
C LEU A 16 -1.79 5.65 -1.32
N GLU A 17 -2.27 5.75 -2.56
CA GLU A 17 -1.71 5.03 -3.72
C GLU A 17 -0.28 5.48 -4.02
N ASP A 18 0.00 6.79 -3.95
CA ASP A 18 1.34 7.34 -4.08
C ASP A 18 2.26 6.82 -2.96
N LEU A 19 1.75 6.79 -1.72
CA LEU A 19 2.51 6.27 -0.59
C LEU A 19 2.82 4.78 -0.76
N LYS A 20 1.85 3.96 -1.19
CA LYS A 20 2.04 2.53 -1.49
C LYS A 20 3.11 2.32 -2.56
N SER A 21 3.11 3.16 -3.57
CA SER A 21 4.12 3.14 -4.64
C SER A 21 5.52 3.42 -4.09
N LYS A 22 5.68 4.42 -3.21
CA LYS A 22 6.95 4.70 -2.52
C LYS A 22 7.45 3.50 -1.70
N TYR A 23 6.57 2.88 -0.92
CA TYR A 23 6.93 1.66 -0.15
C TYR A 23 7.35 0.50 -1.05
N SER A 24 6.72 0.34 -2.21
CA SER A 24 7.11 -0.66 -3.21
C SER A 24 8.51 -0.38 -3.78
N SER A 25 8.84 0.89 -4.04
CA SER A 25 10.18 1.28 -4.46
C SER A 25 11.22 1.01 -3.37
N TYR A 26 10.95 1.40 -2.12
CA TYR A 26 11.86 1.13 -1.00
C TYR A 26 12.10 -0.37 -0.80
N GLN A 27 11.08 -1.20 -0.96
CA GLN A 27 11.23 -2.65 -0.84
C GLN A 27 12.14 -3.23 -1.94
N ARG A 28 11.96 -2.77 -3.19
CA ARG A 28 12.83 -3.16 -4.31
C ARG A 28 14.28 -2.70 -4.11
N GLU A 29 14.47 -1.46 -3.67
CA GLU A 29 15.80 -0.91 -3.39
C GLU A 29 16.48 -1.69 -2.26
N PHE A 30 15.75 -1.97 -1.19
CA PHE A 30 16.25 -2.75 -0.06
C PHE A 30 16.67 -4.16 -0.49
N GLU A 31 15.85 -4.85 -1.29
CA GLU A 31 16.17 -6.15 -1.86
C GLU A 31 17.40 -6.11 -2.78
N MET A 32 17.49 -5.09 -3.65
CA MET A 32 18.64 -4.87 -4.52
C MET A 32 19.93 -4.68 -3.71
N HIS A 33 19.90 -3.80 -2.70
CA HIS A 33 21.06 -3.57 -1.83
C HIS A 33 21.47 -4.84 -1.09
N GLN A 34 20.50 -5.61 -0.59
CA GLN A 34 20.79 -6.86 0.07
C GLN A 34 21.41 -7.88 -0.88
N SER A 35 20.89 -7.99 -2.10
CA SER A 35 21.40 -8.90 -3.13
C SER A 35 22.84 -8.55 -3.52
N LYS A 36 23.14 -7.26 -3.68
CA LYS A 36 24.52 -6.78 -3.91
C LYS A 36 25.45 -7.21 -2.79
N ARG A 37 25.05 -7.02 -1.52
CA ARG A 37 25.85 -7.42 -0.35
C ARG A 37 26.09 -8.93 -0.30
N LYS A 38 25.06 -9.74 -0.59
CA LYS A 38 25.18 -11.20 -0.68
C LYS A 38 26.18 -11.63 -1.75
N ASN A 39 26.09 -11.04 -2.95
CA ASN A 39 27.03 -11.33 -4.04
C ASN A 39 28.47 -10.95 -3.68
N THR A 40 28.67 -9.78 -3.05
CA THR A 40 29.99 -9.39 -2.54
C THR A 40 30.52 -10.38 -1.50
N LEU A 41 29.66 -10.89 -0.62
CA LEU A 41 30.05 -11.86 0.40
C LEU A 41 30.42 -13.23 -0.19
N GLU A 42 29.68 -13.71 -1.19
CA GLU A 42 30.05 -14.96 -1.89
C GLU A 42 31.43 -14.84 -2.57
N ASN A 43 31.77 -13.68 -3.16
CA ASN A 43 33.11 -13.45 -3.71
C ASN A 43 34.23 -13.54 -2.64
N VAL A 44 33.94 -13.19 -1.39
CA VAL A 44 34.89 -13.34 -0.27
C VAL A 44 35.07 -14.82 0.11
N LYS A 45 34.05 -15.65 -0.06
CA LYS A 45 34.12 -17.11 0.15
C LYS A 45 34.94 -17.82 -0.92
N GLU A 46 34.84 -17.39 -2.18
CA GLU A 46 35.59 -17.97 -3.29
C GLU A 46 37.10 -17.68 -3.22
N ASN A 47 37.50 -16.54 -2.64
CA ASN A 47 38.90 -16.11 -2.49
C ASN A 47 39.58 -16.57 -1.19
N ARG A 48 39.10 -17.67 -0.57
CA ARG A 48 39.63 -18.18 0.71
C ARG A 48 41.07 -18.68 0.61
N VAL A 49 42.02 -17.77 0.82
CA VAL A 49 43.25 -18.12 1.56
C VAL A 49 42.82 -18.48 2.98
N SER A 50 43.34 -19.57 3.53
CA SER A 50 42.98 -20.33 4.75
C SER A 50 42.91 -19.57 6.11
N ALA A 51 42.60 -18.27 6.12
CA ALA A 51 42.56 -17.46 7.33
C ALA A 51 41.24 -17.62 8.11
N LYS A 52 41.34 -18.12 9.35
CA LYS A 52 40.23 -18.27 10.32
C LYS A 52 39.38 -17.01 10.48
N ILE A 53 39.98 -15.83 10.32
CA ILE A 53 39.30 -14.53 10.41
C ILE A 53 38.29 -14.32 9.25
N VAL A 54 38.61 -14.78 8.04
CA VAL A 54 37.74 -14.68 6.86
C VAL A 54 36.52 -15.58 7.01
N SER A 55 36.68 -16.78 7.60
CA SER A 55 35.54 -17.66 7.88
C SER A 55 34.58 -17.05 8.90
N LYS A 56 35.09 -16.48 10.00
CA LYS A 56 34.27 -15.85 11.03
C LYS A 56 33.57 -14.59 10.52
N TYR A 57 34.25 -13.80 9.70
CA TYR A 57 33.63 -12.68 8.99
C TYR A 57 32.48 -13.15 8.09
N TYR A 58 32.72 -14.20 7.29
CA TYR A 58 31.69 -14.75 6.40
C TYR A 58 30.47 -15.25 7.18
N GLU A 59 30.67 -16.04 8.24
CA GLU A 59 29.59 -16.55 9.09
C GLU A 59 28.74 -15.41 9.68
N GLY A 60 29.38 -14.39 10.27
CA GLY A 60 28.68 -13.25 10.87
C GLY A 60 27.93 -12.43 9.83
N MET A 61 28.54 -12.15 8.68
CA MET A 61 27.89 -11.40 7.61
C MET A 61 26.75 -12.19 6.98
N GLN A 62 26.90 -13.51 6.80
CA GLN A 62 25.84 -14.35 6.28
C GLN A 62 24.60 -14.29 7.19
N GLN A 63 24.79 -14.41 8.50
CA GLN A 63 23.70 -14.28 9.48
C GLN A 63 22.99 -12.93 9.40
N LEU A 64 23.75 -11.83 9.28
CA LEU A 64 23.16 -10.49 9.12
C LEU A 64 22.41 -10.32 7.78
N LEU A 65 22.86 -11.02 6.73
CA LEU A 65 22.32 -10.87 5.37
C LEU A 65 21.12 -11.77 5.06
N THR A 66 20.99 -12.90 5.76
CA THR A 66 19.89 -13.86 5.56
C THR A 66 19.04 -14.08 6.81
N GLY A 67 19.39 -13.43 7.92
CA GLY A 67 18.71 -13.62 9.19
C GLY A 67 17.38 -12.89 9.31
N ASN A 68 16.77 -13.06 10.49
CA ASN A 68 15.44 -12.55 10.79
C ASN A 68 15.34 -11.04 10.66
N ASP A 69 16.38 -10.27 10.94
CA ASP A 69 16.34 -8.80 10.83
C ASP A 69 16.06 -8.33 9.40
N PHE A 70 16.67 -8.98 8.40
CA PHE A 70 16.37 -8.71 7.00
C PHE A 70 14.92 -9.07 6.66
N LEU A 71 14.47 -10.26 7.06
CA LEU A 71 13.10 -10.72 6.80
C LEU A 71 12.08 -9.81 7.47
N ASN A 72 12.32 -9.38 8.70
CA ASN A 72 11.47 -8.48 9.45
C ASN A 72 11.38 -7.11 8.78
N ALA A 73 12.49 -6.55 8.31
CA ALA A 73 12.50 -5.29 7.58
C ALA A 73 11.74 -5.39 6.24
N TYR A 74 12.00 -6.44 5.46
CA TYR A 74 11.33 -6.67 4.18
C TYR A 74 9.81 -6.89 4.36
N ASN A 75 9.42 -7.74 5.31
CA ASN A 75 8.02 -8.03 5.62
C ASN A 75 7.32 -6.84 6.27
N GLY A 76 8.04 -5.99 7.01
CA GLY A 76 7.52 -4.74 7.55
C GLY A 76 7.02 -3.80 6.46
N LEU A 77 7.74 -3.70 5.34
CA LEU A 77 7.31 -2.93 4.17
C LEU A 77 6.05 -3.54 3.54
N ASP A 78 5.92 -4.86 3.55
CA ASP A 78 4.73 -5.56 3.05
C ASP A 78 3.50 -5.32 3.92
N ASN A 79 3.67 -5.40 5.23
CA ASN A 79 2.63 -5.09 6.22
C ASN A 79 2.09 -3.66 6.05
N VAL A 80 2.98 -2.68 5.82
CA VAL A 80 2.54 -1.29 5.59
C VAL A 80 1.67 -1.17 4.34
N LYS A 81 2.05 -1.81 3.22
CA LYS A 81 1.22 -1.82 2.00
C LYS A 81 -0.14 -2.48 2.24
N THR A 82 -0.18 -3.56 3.02
CA THR A 82 -1.44 -4.22 3.42
C THR A 82 -2.35 -3.27 4.19
N VAL A 83 -1.80 -2.54 5.18
CA VAL A 83 -2.56 -1.53 5.94
C VAL A 83 -3.07 -0.41 5.03
N ILE A 84 -2.26 0.05 4.07
CA ILE A 84 -2.68 1.06 3.09
C ILE A 84 -3.86 0.54 2.25
N ASN A 85 -3.77 -0.68 1.72
CA ASN A 85 -4.84 -1.28 0.92
C ASN A 85 -6.15 -1.40 1.71
N SER A 86 -6.09 -1.81 2.98
CA SER A 86 -7.29 -1.87 3.83
C SER A 86 -7.91 -0.49 4.04
N LYS A 87 -7.11 0.57 4.21
CA LYS A 87 -7.62 1.94 4.33
C LYS A 87 -8.27 2.42 3.04
N ILE A 88 -7.66 2.15 1.89
CA ILE A 88 -8.24 2.48 0.58
C ILE A 88 -9.59 1.78 0.41
N GLN A 89 -9.68 0.49 0.74
CA GLN A 89 -10.93 -0.25 0.61
C GLN A 89 -12.04 0.35 1.48
N ASN A 90 -11.75 0.66 2.74
CA ASN A 90 -12.74 1.30 3.62
C ASN A 90 -13.23 2.65 3.05
N MET A 91 -12.33 3.45 2.47
CA MET A 91 -12.69 4.73 1.84
C MET A 91 -13.55 4.54 0.59
N LEU A 92 -13.28 3.51 -0.21
CA LEU A 92 -14.10 3.15 -1.37
C LEU A 92 -15.52 2.74 -0.94
N ASP A 93 -15.63 1.92 0.11
CA ASP A 93 -16.92 1.52 0.66
C ASP A 93 -17.73 2.73 1.17
N GLU A 94 -17.06 3.71 1.80
CA GLU A 94 -17.69 4.98 2.21
C GLU A 94 -18.17 5.81 1.01
N ILE A 95 -17.36 5.90 -0.05
CA ILE A 95 -17.75 6.58 -1.29
C ILE A 95 -19.01 5.96 -1.88
N ASP A 96 -19.08 4.62 -1.94
CA ASP A 96 -20.23 3.91 -2.48
C ASP A 96 -21.49 4.12 -1.63
N SER A 97 -21.34 4.16 -0.29
CA SER A 97 -22.42 4.55 0.62
C SER A 97 -22.94 5.96 0.33
N TYR A 98 -22.05 6.95 0.14
CA TYR A 98 -22.46 8.30 -0.20
C TYR A 98 -23.12 8.40 -1.58
N ARG A 99 -22.62 7.66 -2.59
CA ARG A 99 -23.23 7.58 -3.92
C ARG A 99 -24.63 6.95 -3.87
N ALA A 100 -24.85 5.95 -3.03
CA ALA A 100 -26.18 5.37 -2.81
C ALA A 100 -27.17 6.38 -2.20
N LYS A 101 -26.73 7.15 -1.19
CA LYS A 101 -27.55 8.21 -0.58
C LYS A 101 -27.94 9.30 -1.57
N ILE A 102 -26.99 9.73 -2.42
CA ILE A 102 -27.26 10.71 -3.48
C ILE A 102 -28.33 10.18 -4.45
N ARG A 103 -28.21 8.93 -4.90
CA ARG A 103 -29.19 8.29 -5.79
C ARG A 103 -30.59 8.29 -5.17
N SER A 104 -30.72 7.83 -3.92
CA SER A 104 -32.00 7.83 -3.22
C SER A 104 -32.62 9.23 -3.09
N CYS A 105 -31.82 10.26 -2.80
CA CYS A 105 -32.31 11.64 -2.78
C CYS A 105 -32.83 12.08 -4.16
N ASN A 106 -32.11 11.75 -5.25
CA ASN A 106 -32.51 12.11 -6.61
C ASN A 106 -33.79 11.39 -7.05
N ASP A 107 -33.95 10.12 -6.67
CA ASP A 107 -35.16 9.34 -6.95
C ASP A 107 -36.37 9.97 -6.25
N ASN A 108 -36.23 10.33 -4.97
CA ASN A 108 -37.28 11.02 -4.21
C ASN A 108 -37.64 12.38 -4.82
N ILE A 109 -36.65 13.18 -5.23
CA ILE A 109 -36.90 14.45 -5.92
C ILE A 109 -37.69 14.22 -7.22
N SER A 110 -37.32 13.19 -7.99
CA SER A 110 -37.98 12.88 -9.26
C SER A 110 -39.43 12.44 -9.04
N TYR A 111 -39.67 11.61 -8.02
CA TYR A 111 -41.02 11.21 -7.60
C TYR A 111 -41.88 12.42 -7.21
N LEU A 112 -41.38 13.29 -6.33
CA LEU A 112 -42.10 14.48 -5.88
C LEU A 112 -42.40 15.45 -7.03
N LYS A 113 -41.47 15.62 -7.98
CA LYS A 113 -41.71 16.41 -9.20
C LYS A 113 -42.82 15.83 -10.06
N SER A 114 -42.92 14.50 -10.16
CA SER A 114 -43.99 13.82 -10.89
C SER A 114 -45.35 14.04 -10.24
N GLU A 115 -45.44 13.84 -8.92
CA GLU A 115 -46.68 14.07 -8.17
C GLU A 115 -47.15 15.53 -8.24
N LEU A 116 -46.22 16.49 -8.10
CA LEU A 116 -46.56 17.91 -8.24
C LEU A 116 -47.15 18.23 -9.62
N ARG A 117 -46.61 17.66 -10.70
CA ARG A 117 -47.15 17.87 -12.06
C ARG A 117 -48.57 17.35 -12.19
N LYS A 118 -48.85 16.15 -11.69
CA LYS A 118 -50.19 15.56 -11.71
C LYS A 118 -51.21 16.45 -11.00
N LEU A 119 -50.83 17.04 -9.86
CA LEU A 119 -51.69 17.94 -9.08
C LEU A 119 -51.93 19.30 -9.76
N LEU A 120 -51.02 19.75 -10.63
CA LEU A 120 -51.13 21.02 -11.34
C LEU A 120 -51.86 20.88 -12.69
N GLU A 121 -51.96 19.66 -13.22
CA GLU A 121 -52.71 19.33 -14.45
C GLU A 121 -54.18 18.98 -14.17
N THR A 122 -54.56 18.81 -12.89
CA THR A 122 -55.94 18.71 -12.38
C THR A 122 -56.44 20.05 -11.86
#